data_AF-A0A369B6U1-F1
#
_entry.id   AF-A0A369B6U1-F1
#
_cell.length_a   1.000
_cell.length_b   1.000
_cell.length_c   1.000
_cell.angle_alpha   90.00
_cell.angle_beta   90.00
_cell.angle_gamma   90.00
#
_symmetry.space_group_name_H-M   'P 1'
#
loop_
_entity.id
_entity.type
_entity.pdbx_description
1 polymer ?
#
loop_
_entity_poly.entity_id
_entity_poly.type
_entity_poly.pdbx_seq_one_letter_code
_entity_poly.pdbx_strand_id
1 'polypeptide(L)'
;MQDVVDGNYDSAITKSRTLLEEVFCYVIERKGETPSDSGDIGKLYNQVKQLHSMHQDKDVDKRINMLLSGFEKIVSSIAQMRNEGSDSHGVGARRINIAEHHARLYVNSAMAMADFILSVSNNHKS
;
A
#
# COMPACT_ATOMS: atom_id res chain seq x y z
N MET A 1 3.08 13.52 -6.75
CA MET A 1 2.43 13.73 -8.07
C MET A 1 3.38 14.26 -9.14
N GLN A 2 4.45 14.99 -8.77
CA GLN A 2 5.46 15.52 -9.70
C GLN A 2 6.04 14.45 -10.65
N ASP A 3 6.43 13.27 -10.13
CA ASP A 3 6.96 12.20 -10.99
C ASP A 3 6.00 11.75 -12.09
N VAL A 4 4.68 11.80 -11.85
CA VAL A 4 3.69 11.45 -12.87
C VAL A 4 3.61 12.53 -13.95
N VAL A 5 3.66 13.81 -13.54
CA VAL A 5 3.66 14.95 -14.47
C VAL A 5 4.91 14.92 -15.36
N ASP A 6 6.04 14.50 -14.80
CA ASP A 6 7.33 14.45 -15.49
C ASP A 6 7.55 13.15 -16.29
N GLY A 7 6.56 12.25 -16.34
CA GLY A 7 6.66 10.97 -17.06
C GLY A 7 7.50 9.89 -16.35
N ASN A 8 7.92 10.13 -15.10
CA ASN A 8 8.71 9.23 -14.27
C ASN A 8 7.81 8.19 -13.55
N TYR A 9 7.08 7.38 -14.32
CA TYR A 9 6.04 6.48 -13.78
C TYR A 9 6.58 5.38 -12.85
N ASP A 10 7.73 4.78 -13.18
CA ASP A 10 8.39 3.79 -12.33
C ASP A 10 8.75 4.40 -10.95
N SER A 11 9.24 5.65 -10.94
CA SER A 11 9.53 6.42 -9.74
C SER A 11 8.25 6.70 -8.94
N ALA A 12 7.18 7.11 -9.61
CA ALA A 12 5.89 7.38 -8.98
C ALA A 12 5.33 6.14 -8.25
N ILE A 13 5.43 4.98 -8.88
CA ILE A 13 4.95 3.71 -8.31
C ILE A 13 5.85 3.26 -7.16
N THR A 14 7.17 3.39 -7.31
CA THR A 14 8.12 3.10 -6.23
C THR A 14 7.82 3.95 -4.99
N LYS A 15 7.62 5.26 -5.16
CA LYS A 15 7.25 6.16 -4.06
C LYS A 15 5.89 5.83 -3.46
N SER A 16 4.92 5.37 -4.27
CA SER A 16 3.61 4.91 -3.78
C SER A 16 3.75 3.70 -2.86
N ARG A 17 4.63 2.77 -3.21
CA ARG A 17 4.97 1.61 -2.39
C ARG A 17 5.63 2.03 -1.08
N THR A 18 6.68 2.86 -1.17
CA THR A 18 7.41 3.37 0.01
C THR A 18 6.48 4.10 0.97
N LEU A 19 5.56 4.94 0.47
CA LEU A 19 4.57 5.61 1.29
C LEU A 19 3.74 4.63 2.13
N LEU A 20 3.23 3.55 1.53
CA LEU A 20 2.42 2.58 2.26
C LEU A 20 3.25 1.83 3.30
N GLU A 21 4.48 1.45 2.95
CA GLU A 21 5.41 0.78 3.85
C GLU A 21 5.72 1.65 5.08
N GLU A 22 6.08 2.92 4.86
CA GLU A 22 6.36 3.88 5.95
C GLU A 22 5.12 4.11 6.82
N VAL A 23 3.94 4.26 6.23
CA VAL A 23 2.69 4.44 6.98
C VAL A 23 2.36 3.20 7.81
N PHE A 24 2.54 2.00 7.27
CA PHE A 24 2.29 0.75 8.01
C PHE A 24 3.27 0.61 9.18
N CYS A 25 4.57 0.81 8.95
CA CYS A 25 5.57 0.82 10.02
C CYS A 25 5.22 1.83 11.11
N TYR A 26 4.90 3.06 10.71
CA TYR A 26 4.56 4.14 11.64
C TYR A 26 3.35 3.80 12.54
N VAL A 27 2.27 3.23 12.00
CA VAL A 27 1.10 2.91 12.83
C VAL A 27 1.32 1.69 13.73
N ILE A 28 2.17 0.74 13.31
CA ILE A 28 2.61 -0.40 14.13
C ILE A 28 3.46 0.10 15.31
N GLU A 29 4.46 0.93 15.04
CA GLU A 29 5.33 1.52 16.07
C GLU A 29 4.53 2.38 17.06
N ARG A 30 3.51 3.10 16.58
CA ARG A 30 2.60 3.86 17.45
C ARG A 30 1.76 3.01 18.38
N LYS A 31 1.58 1.72 18.08
CA LYS A 31 0.96 0.74 18.99
C LYS A 31 1.96 0.10 19.96
N GLY A 32 3.23 0.49 19.91
CA GLY A 32 4.31 -0.06 20.73
C GLY A 32 4.87 -1.38 20.21
N GLU A 33 4.57 -1.73 18.97
CA GLU A 33 4.97 -2.98 18.34
C GLU A 33 6.10 -2.76 17.33
N THR A 34 6.87 -3.80 17.04
CA THR A 34 7.93 -3.74 16.02
C THR A 34 7.38 -4.13 14.65
N PRO A 35 7.61 -3.34 13.58
CA PRO A 35 7.22 -3.71 12.23
C PRO A 35 7.82 -5.06 11.81
N SER A 36 6.98 -5.95 11.30
CA SER A 36 7.42 -7.21 10.71
C SER A 36 8.20 -6.96 9.42
N ASP A 37 9.41 -7.54 9.33
CA ASP A 37 10.27 -7.63 8.13
C ASP A 37 10.05 -6.51 7.08
N SER A 38 10.84 -5.45 7.19
CA SER A 38 10.75 -4.16 6.48
C SER A 38 11.00 -4.23 4.96
N GLY A 39 10.28 -5.10 4.28
CA GLY A 39 10.32 -5.27 2.82
C GLY A 39 9.12 -6.05 2.29
N ASP A 40 8.37 -6.74 3.15
CA ASP A 40 7.12 -7.42 2.81
C ASP A 40 5.91 -6.60 3.30
N ILE A 41 5.43 -5.73 2.41
CA ILE A 41 4.25 -4.88 2.65
C ILE A 41 3.00 -5.71 2.97
N GLY A 42 2.91 -6.95 2.46
CA GLY A 42 1.80 -7.84 2.77
C GLY A 42 1.79 -8.24 4.25
N LYS A 43 2.97 -8.58 4.80
CA LYS A 43 3.13 -8.86 6.24
C LYS A 43 2.84 -7.63 7.09
N LEU A 44 3.39 -6.47 6.73
CA LEU A 44 3.13 -5.20 7.42
C LEU A 44 1.63 -4.88 7.45
N TYR A 45 0.95 -4.96 6.30
CA TYR A 45 -0.48 -4.69 6.22
C TYR A 45 -1.31 -5.67 7.07
N ASN A 46 -0.97 -6.97 7.04
CA ASN A 46 -1.61 -7.95 7.90
C ASN A 46 -1.41 -7.63 9.38
N GLN A 47 -0.22 -7.20 9.80
CA GLN A 47 0.05 -6.78 11.17
C GLN A 47 -0.79 -5.56 11.56
N VAL A 48 -0.89 -4.54 10.70
CA VAL A 48 -1.78 -3.39 10.92
C VAL A 48 -3.22 -3.84 11.14
N LYS A 49 -3.74 -4.74 10.31
CA LYS A 49 -5.10 -5.26 10.46
C LYS A 49 -5.35 -5.93 11.82
N GLN A 50 -4.36 -6.68 12.33
CA GLN A 50 -4.44 -7.34 13.62
C GLN A 50 -4.43 -6.32 14.77
N LEU A 51 -3.48 -5.38 14.75
CA LEU A 51 -3.30 -4.40 15.83
C LEU A 51 -4.43 -3.37 15.93
N HIS A 52 -5.10 -3.08 14.82
CA HIS A 52 -6.20 -2.12 14.76
C HIS A 52 -7.57 -2.79 14.62
N SER A 53 -7.65 -4.10 14.86
CA SER A 53 -8.91 -4.88 14.79
C SER A 53 -9.71 -4.62 13.52
N MET A 54 -9.01 -4.43 12.38
CA MET A 54 -9.63 -4.18 11.07
C MET A 54 -10.19 -5.46 10.45
N HIS A 55 -10.62 -6.39 11.30
CA HIS A 55 -11.13 -7.68 10.88
C HIS A 55 -12.49 -7.47 10.25
N GLN A 56 -12.82 -8.35 9.31
CA GLN A 56 -14.17 -8.46 8.80
C GLN A 56 -15.06 -9.02 9.90
N ASP A 57 -15.41 -8.18 10.86
CA ASP A 57 -16.30 -8.54 11.93
C ASP A 57 -17.66 -8.87 11.32
N LYS A 58 -18.34 -9.86 11.89
CA LYS A 58 -19.69 -10.25 11.48
C LYS A 58 -20.69 -9.12 11.72
N ASP A 59 -20.34 -8.23 12.65
CA ASP A 59 -21.13 -7.05 13.03
C ASP A 59 -20.83 -5.82 12.15
N VAL A 60 -19.78 -5.88 11.31
CA VAL A 60 -19.48 -4.83 10.32
C VAL A 60 -20.32 -5.03 9.07
N ASP A 61 -20.89 -3.94 8.54
CA ASP A 61 -21.69 -3.95 7.31
C ASP A 61 -20.93 -4.66 6.17
N LYS A 62 -21.60 -5.60 5.49
CA LYS A 62 -21.02 -6.40 4.41
C LYS A 62 -20.37 -5.55 3.31
N ARG A 63 -20.88 -4.34 3.06
CA ARG A 63 -20.34 -3.40 2.07
C ARG A 63 -19.00 -2.82 2.51
N ILE A 64 -18.82 -2.57 3.81
CA ILE A 64 -17.55 -2.12 4.39
C ILE A 64 -16.53 -3.26 4.28
N ASN A 65 -16.91 -4.48 4.64
CA ASN A 65 -16.03 -5.65 4.51
C ASN A 65 -15.61 -5.92 3.07
N MET A 66 -16.52 -5.74 2.10
CA MET A 66 -16.21 -5.84 0.68
C MET A 66 -15.20 -4.78 0.22
N LEU A 67 -15.35 -3.54 0.68
CA LEU A 67 -14.41 -2.45 0.38
C LEU A 67 -13.01 -2.74 0.96
N LEU A 68 -12.93 -3.22 2.20
CA LEU A 68 -11.66 -3.61 2.84
C LEU A 68 -10.95 -4.73 2.08
N SER A 69 -11.69 -5.74 1.59
CA SER A 69 -11.13 -6.77 0.71
C SER A 69 -10.65 -6.22 -0.64
N GLY A 70 -11.32 -5.19 -1.18
CA GLY A 70 -10.85 -4.47 -2.36
C GLY A 70 -9.51 -3.77 -2.11
N PHE A 71 -9.37 -3.11 -0.96
CA PHE A 71 -8.13 -2.45 -0.57
C PHE A 71 -6.97 -3.42 -0.39
N GLU A 72 -7.22 -4.61 0.14
CA GLU A 72 -6.23 -5.70 0.18
C GLU A 72 -5.63 -6.03 -1.19
N LYS A 73 -6.48 -6.07 -2.23
CA LYS A 73 -6.03 -6.32 -3.60
C LYS A 73 -5.20 -5.15 -4.15
N ILE A 74 -5.56 -3.91 -3.81
CA ILE A 74 -4.80 -2.72 -4.17
C ILE A 74 -3.39 -2.76 -3.56
N VAL A 75 -3.28 -3.01 -2.24
CA VAL A 75 -1.99 -3.12 -1.54
C VAL A 75 -1.14 -4.23 -2.17
N SER A 76 -1.75 -5.38 -2.44
CA SER A 76 -1.08 -6.51 -3.09
C SER A 76 -0.56 -6.16 -4.48
N SER A 77 -1.32 -5.40 -5.28
CA SER A 77 -0.89 -4.94 -6.60
C SER A 77 0.27 -3.96 -6.50
N ILE A 78 0.20 -2.97 -5.60
CA ILE A 78 1.29 -2.00 -5.37
C ILE A 78 2.58 -2.72 -4.92
N ALA A 79 2.46 -3.71 -4.05
CA ALA A 79 3.60 -4.49 -3.57
C ALA A 79 4.28 -5.29 -4.70
N GLN A 80 3.52 -5.82 -5.66
CA GLN A 80 4.05 -6.67 -6.74
C GLN A 80 4.78 -5.90 -7.84
N MET A 81 4.43 -4.63 -8.09
CA MET A 81 4.98 -3.84 -9.21
C MET A 81 6.50 -3.64 -9.17
N ARG A 82 7.16 -3.80 -8.01
CA ARG A 82 8.64 -3.70 -7.91
C ARG A 82 9.34 -4.93 -8.51
N ASN A 83 8.76 -6.12 -8.32
CA ASN A 83 9.44 -7.39 -8.61
C ASN A 83 9.61 -7.68 -10.10
N GLU A 84 8.83 -7.02 -10.97
CA GLU A 84 8.95 -7.19 -12.42
C GLU A 84 9.91 -6.18 -13.07
N GLY A 85 10.36 -5.16 -12.33
CA GLY A 85 11.24 -4.10 -12.84
C GLY A 85 12.69 -4.12 -12.31
N SER A 86 12.91 -4.53 -11.06
CA SER A 86 14.19 -4.29 -10.36
C SER A 86 15.29 -5.34 -10.56
N ASP A 87 14.95 -6.60 -10.87
CA ASP A 87 15.95 -7.69 -11.01
C ASP A 87 16.49 -7.85 -12.44
N SER A 88 16.37 -6.80 -13.26
CA SER A 88 16.79 -6.84 -14.67
C SER A 88 18.22 -6.34 -14.86
N HIS A 89 19.19 -7.03 -14.23
CA HIS A 89 20.55 -7.08 -14.78
C HIS A 89 20.65 -7.91 -16.08
N GLY A 90 19.53 -8.29 -16.71
CA GLY A 90 19.57 -9.10 -17.92
C GLY A 90 18.29 -9.21 -18.77
N VAL A 91 17.27 -8.36 -18.63
CA VAL A 91 16.05 -8.52 -19.45
C VAL A 91 15.49 -7.19 -19.95
N GLY A 92 16.14 -6.62 -20.97
CA GLY A 92 15.64 -5.47 -21.74
C GLY A 92 14.38 -5.75 -22.58
N ALA A 93 13.53 -6.71 -22.19
CA ALA A 93 12.41 -7.20 -23.01
C ALA A 93 11.02 -7.22 -22.34
N ARG A 94 10.89 -6.86 -21.06
CA ARG A 94 9.57 -6.77 -20.38
C ARG A 94 9.46 -5.55 -19.48
N ARG A 95 9.79 -4.38 -20.03
CA ARG A 95 9.41 -3.12 -19.39
C ARG A 95 7.90 -2.95 -19.61
N ILE A 96 7.08 -3.18 -18.58
CA ILE A 96 5.65 -2.88 -18.65
C ILE A 96 5.54 -1.41 -19.02
N ASN A 97 4.86 -1.11 -20.13
CA ASN A 97 4.62 0.27 -20.53
C ASN A 97 3.51 0.84 -19.65
N ILE A 98 3.90 1.47 -18.53
CA ILE A 98 2.98 2.08 -17.59
C ILE A 98 2.52 3.40 -18.19
N ALA A 99 1.27 3.45 -18.64
CA ALA A 99 0.66 4.70 -19.10
C ALA A 99 0.40 5.65 -17.91
N GLU A 100 0.34 6.95 -18.20
CA GLU A 100 0.13 8.01 -17.20
C GLU A 100 -1.09 7.73 -16.29
N HIS A 101 -2.22 7.31 -16.85
CA HIS A 101 -3.44 7.05 -16.08
C HIS A 101 -3.29 5.86 -15.12
N HIS A 102 -2.48 4.84 -15.46
CA HIS A 102 -2.15 3.76 -14.53
C HIS A 102 -1.27 4.26 -13.40
N ALA A 103 -0.22 5.05 -13.70
CA ALA A 103 0.63 5.64 -12.67
C ALA A 103 -0.18 6.57 -11.72
N ARG A 104 -1.11 7.36 -12.27
CA ARG A 104 -2.06 8.17 -11.47
C ARG A 104 -2.92 7.30 -10.56
N LEU A 105 -3.47 6.20 -11.09
CA LEU A 105 -4.29 5.28 -10.30
C LEU A 105 -3.50 4.70 -9.13
N TYR A 106 -2.26 4.27 -9.35
CA TYR A 106 -1.38 3.77 -8.29
C TYR A 106 -1.12 4.82 -7.20
N VAL A 107 -0.71 6.03 -7.60
CA VAL A 107 -0.43 7.11 -6.65
C VAL A 107 -1.66 7.50 -5.84
N ASN A 108 -2.81 7.68 -6.51
CA ASN A 108 -4.06 8.05 -5.84
C ASN A 108 -4.55 6.95 -4.89
N SER A 109 -4.44 5.69 -5.30
CA SER A 109 -4.85 4.56 -4.46
C SER A 109 -3.97 4.43 -3.22
N ALA A 110 -2.65 4.62 -3.36
CA ALA A 110 -1.72 4.63 -2.24
C ALA A 110 -2.01 5.78 -1.26
N MET A 111 -2.28 6.99 -1.77
CA MET A 111 -2.64 8.13 -0.91
C MET A 111 -3.94 7.89 -0.14
N ALA A 112 -5.00 7.42 -0.80
CA ALA A 112 -6.27 7.13 -0.15
C ALA A 112 -6.12 6.04 0.94
N MET A 113 -5.30 5.02 0.66
CA MET A 113 -5.03 3.95 1.62
C MET A 113 -4.21 4.46 2.83
N ALA A 114 -3.17 5.25 2.59
CA ALA A 114 -2.38 5.86 3.65
C ALA A 114 -3.25 6.70 4.59
N ASP A 115 -4.10 7.56 4.03
CA ASP A 115 -5.02 8.41 4.79
C ASP A 115 -6.02 7.57 5.60
N PHE A 116 -6.60 6.54 5.00
CA PHE A 116 -7.49 5.61 5.69
C PHE A 116 -6.82 4.92 6.88
N ILE A 117 -5.60 4.41 6.72
CA ILE A 117 -4.88 3.72 7.80
C ILE A 117 -4.48 4.66 8.93
N LEU A 118 -4.08 5.89 8.61
CA LEU A 118 -3.83 6.92 9.61
C LEU A 118 -5.11 7.28 10.40
N SER A 119 -6.25 7.39 9.71
CA SER A 119 -7.55 7.61 10.33
C SER A 119 -7.93 6.47 11.28
N VAL A 120 -7.78 5.22 10.86
CA VAL A 120 -7.99 4.03 11.71
C VAL A 120 -7.09 4.06 12.95
N SER A 121 -5.81 4.40 12.78
CA SER A 121 -4.85 4.52 13.88
C SER A 121 -5.22 5.62 14.88
N ASN A 122 -5.76 6.73 14.40
CA ASN A 122 -6.17 7.85 15.24
C ASN A 122 -7.51 7.61 15.96
N ASN A 123 -8.46 6.89 15.36
CA ASN A 123 -9.76 6.59 15.97
C ASN A 123 -9.68 5.60 17.15
N HIS A 124 -8.58 4.85 17.27
CA HIS A 124 -8.32 3.98 18.43
C HIS A 124 -7.62 4.72 19.60
N LYS A 125 -7.62 6.05 19.60
CA LYS A 125 -7.32 6.87 20.78
C LYS A 125 -8.61 7.06 21.59
N SER A 126 -8.97 6.08 22.42
CA SER A 126 -9.94 6.22 23.52
C SER A 126 -9.64 5.17 24.58
#